data_AF-A0A669R2C7-F1
#
_entry.id   AF-A0A669R2C7-F1
#
_cell.length_a   1.000
_cell.length_b   1.000
_cell.length_c   1.000
_cell.angle_alpha   90.00
_cell.angle_beta   90.00
_cell.angle_gamma   90.00
#
_symmetry.space_group_name_H-M   'P 1'
#
loop_
_entity.id
_entity.type
_entity.pdbx_description
1 polymer ?
#
loop_
_entity_poly.entity_id
_entity_poly.type
_entity_poly.pdbx_seq_one_letter_code
_entity_poly.pdbx_strand_id
1 'polypeptide(L)'
;MAPPAGRALPGGAEAARPGVAVIDVRFPRGSAADVSVHEIVFKNFYTAFLSVRAQRAGPPGPRKWVTCIRDLRLMPCPHTELGAQEYFSLRRSQMLCDMEQVTALRFILRQPSPAWLHFGIEELQLFPPGSKTSPQDVPSWLSQLSPPEQPPSLHGLPDPEKVAAEVQQMWALTEVVRARQAAARIGRFDVDGCYDVNLLSYG
;
A
#
# COMPACT_ATOMS: atom_id res chain seq x y z
N MET A 1 -27.89 18.31 -19.54
CA MET A 1 -27.48 17.22 -18.64
C MET A 1 -26.78 16.18 -19.50
N ALA A 2 -25.45 16.14 -19.46
CA ALA A 2 -24.61 15.26 -20.28
C ALA A 2 -23.80 14.35 -19.34
N PRO A 3 -23.54 13.08 -19.70
CA PRO A 3 -22.85 12.14 -18.83
C PRO A 3 -21.35 12.46 -18.72
N PRO A 4 -20.67 12.12 -17.62
CA PRO A 4 -19.22 12.27 -17.50
C PRO A 4 -18.50 11.20 -18.33
N ALA A 5 -17.63 11.66 -19.24
CA ALA A 5 -16.78 10.81 -20.07
C ALA A 5 -15.60 10.26 -19.26
N GLY A 6 -15.79 9.09 -18.65
CA GLY A 6 -14.70 8.28 -18.10
C GLY A 6 -14.27 7.21 -19.11
N ARG A 7 -13.10 7.39 -19.74
CA ARG A 7 -12.26 6.27 -20.24
C ARG A 7 -10.88 6.77 -20.61
N ALA A 8 -9.95 6.67 -19.65
CA ALA A 8 -8.54 6.61 -19.98
C ALA A 8 -8.26 5.19 -20.51
N LEU A 9 -7.89 5.08 -21.78
CA LEU A 9 -7.38 3.84 -22.36
C LEU A 9 -5.94 3.63 -21.86
N PRO A 10 -5.53 2.41 -21.45
CA PRO A 10 -4.14 2.14 -21.14
C PRO A 10 -3.31 2.21 -22.42
N GLY A 11 -2.35 3.15 -22.44
CA GLY A 11 -1.32 3.23 -23.48
C GLY A 11 -0.45 1.98 -23.47
N GLY A 12 -0.11 1.49 -24.65
CA GLY A 12 0.61 0.24 -24.87
C GLY A 12 1.85 0.10 -23.98
N ALA A 13 1.90 -1.01 -23.24
CA ALA A 13 3.09 -1.46 -22.56
C ALA A 13 4.12 -1.88 -23.62
N GLU A 14 5.15 -1.06 -23.83
CA GLU A 14 6.37 -1.48 -24.52
C GLU A 14 6.97 -2.67 -23.77
N ALA A 15 7.46 -3.69 -24.50
CA ALA A 15 7.93 -4.94 -23.93
C ALA A 15 8.97 -4.69 -22.82
N ALA A 16 8.54 -4.89 -21.58
CA ALA A 16 9.35 -4.77 -20.38
C ALA A 16 10.59 -5.68 -20.50
N ARG A 17 11.78 -5.11 -20.33
CA ARG A 17 12.98 -5.92 -20.08
C ARG A 17 12.74 -6.68 -18.76
N PRO A 18 13.21 -7.93 -18.61
CA PRO A 18 13.05 -8.66 -17.36
C PRO A 18 13.49 -7.79 -16.18
N GLY A 19 12.60 -7.58 -15.21
CA GLY A 19 12.86 -6.74 -14.04
C GLY A 19 12.78 -5.23 -14.24
N VAL A 20 12.28 -4.70 -15.36
CA VAL A 20 11.99 -3.25 -15.52
C VAL A 20 10.61 -3.01 -16.13
N ALA A 21 9.77 -2.21 -15.47
CA ALA A 21 8.46 -1.77 -15.97
C ALA A 21 8.39 -0.23 -16.00
N VAL A 22 7.65 0.32 -16.97
CA VAL A 22 7.49 1.77 -17.14
C VAL A 22 6.01 2.12 -17.19
N ILE A 23 5.60 3.07 -16.35
CA ILE A 23 4.23 3.60 -16.31
C ILE A 23 4.27 5.09 -16.65
N ASP A 24 3.58 5.47 -17.72
CA ASP A 24 3.42 6.88 -18.13
C ASP A 24 2.04 7.39 -17.74
N VAL A 25 1.99 8.45 -16.94
CA VAL A 25 0.78 9.22 -16.63
C VAL A 25 0.82 10.53 -17.41
N ARG A 26 -0.22 10.80 -18.21
CA ARG A 26 -0.32 12.04 -19.00
C ARG A 26 -1.50 12.87 -18.52
N PHE A 27 -1.28 14.17 -18.34
CA PHE A 27 -2.33 15.11 -17.98
C PHE A 27 -3.00 15.67 -19.24
N PRO A 28 -4.32 15.90 -19.23
CA PRO A 28 -5.04 16.45 -20.38
C PRO A 28 -4.46 17.79 -20.83
N ARG A 29 -4.33 17.96 -22.15
CA ARG A 29 -3.90 19.21 -22.78
C ARG A 29 -4.97 20.28 -22.49
N GLY A 30 -4.62 21.29 -21.70
CA GLY A 30 -5.54 22.34 -21.23
C GLY A 30 -5.44 22.59 -19.73
N SER A 31 -5.14 21.56 -18.93
CA SER A 31 -4.92 21.68 -17.48
C SER A 31 -3.43 21.88 -17.13
N ALA A 32 -2.54 21.52 -18.04
CA ALA A 32 -1.08 21.54 -17.88
C ALA A 32 -0.45 22.83 -17.34
N ALA A 33 -1.05 24.01 -17.58
CA ALA A 33 -0.53 25.27 -17.04
C ALA A 33 -0.71 25.36 -15.51
N ASP A 34 -1.64 24.59 -14.94
CA ASP A 34 -2.01 24.64 -13.52
C ASP A 34 -1.72 23.33 -12.78
N VAL A 35 -1.30 22.25 -13.48
CA VAL A 35 -0.99 20.97 -12.83
C VAL A 35 0.31 21.10 -12.04
N SER A 36 0.17 21.25 -10.73
CA SER A 36 1.26 21.17 -9.78
C SER A 36 1.11 19.90 -8.95
N VAL A 37 2.17 19.09 -8.86
CA VAL A 37 2.18 17.85 -8.07
C VAL A 37 3.06 18.08 -6.85
N HIS A 38 2.47 17.97 -5.66
CA HIS A 38 3.15 18.21 -4.39
C HIS A 38 3.40 16.92 -3.60
N GLU A 39 2.54 15.93 -3.80
CA GLU A 39 2.68 14.61 -3.18
C GLU A 39 2.24 13.51 -4.14
N ILE A 40 2.98 12.40 -4.14
CA ILE A 40 2.68 11.19 -4.89
C ILE A 40 2.52 10.07 -3.86
N VAL A 41 1.36 9.45 -3.81
CA VAL A 41 1.09 8.30 -2.93
C VAL A 41 0.83 7.07 -3.78
N PHE A 42 1.38 5.93 -3.39
CA PHE A 42 1.10 4.65 -4.03
C PHE A 42 1.38 3.51 -3.05
N LYS A 43 0.77 2.36 -3.33
CA LYS A 43 1.10 1.09 -2.68
C LYS A 43 2.15 0.37 -3.52
N ASN A 44 3.24 -0.07 -2.91
CA ASN A 44 4.21 -0.90 -3.61
C ASN A 44 3.58 -2.26 -3.96
N PHE A 45 3.96 -2.81 -5.11
CA PHE A 45 3.62 -4.18 -5.48
C PHE A 45 4.89 -4.85 -5.99
N TYR A 46 5.73 -5.33 -5.06
CA TYR A 46 6.99 -6.02 -5.36
C TYR A 46 7.99 -5.23 -6.23
N THR A 47 7.93 -3.90 -6.27
CA THR A 47 8.97 -3.08 -6.92
C THR A 47 10.11 -2.84 -5.94
N ALA A 48 11.36 -3.12 -6.34
CA ALA A 48 12.52 -2.88 -5.47
C ALA A 48 13.03 -1.44 -5.54
N PHE A 49 13.08 -0.87 -6.75
CA PHE A 49 13.55 0.51 -6.97
C PHE A 49 12.60 1.29 -7.86
N LEU A 50 12.39 2.56 -7.51
CA LEU A 50 11.57 3.51 -8.27
C LEU A 50 12.39 4.74 -8.68
N SER A 51 12.35 5.06 -9.97
CA SER A 51 12.75 6.36 -10.49
C SER A 51 11.53 7.08 -11.07
N VAL A 52 11.39 8.38 -10.82
CA VAL A 52 10.30 9.20 -11.36
C VAL A 52 10.87 10.31 -12.23
N ARG A 53 10.33 10.46 -13.44
CA ARG A 53 10.65 11.57 -14.34
C ARG A 53 9.40 12.39 -14.64
N ALA A 54 9.58 13.69 -14.87
CA ALA A 54 8.51 14.59 -15.26
C ALA A 54 8.81 15.28 -16.60
N GLN A 55 7.76 15.55 -17.37
CA GLN A 55 7.77 16.55 -18.45
C GLN A 55 6.94 17.74 -18.01
N ARG A 56 7.46 18.95 -18.21
CA ARG A 56 6.75 20.20 -17.90
C ARG A 56 6.29 20.92 -19.16
N ALA A 57 5.29 21.78 -19.02
CA ALA A 57 4.99 22.79 -20.00
C ALA A 57 6.17 23.75 -20.08
N GLY A 58 6.48 24.22 -21.27
CA GLY A 58 7.64 25.06 -21.52
C GLY A 58 7.54 25.68 -22.90
N PRO A 59 8.53 26.49 -23.29
CA PRO A 59 8.57 27.14 -24.58
C PRO A 59 8.42 26.12 -25.74
N PRO A 60 7.98 26.58 -26.92
CA PRO A 60 7.78 25.72 -28.08
C PRO A 60 9.05 24.91 -28.38
N GLY A 61 8.97 23.59 -28.21
CA GLY A 61 10.11 22.70 -28.37
C GLY A 61 9.81 21.26 -27.93
N PRO A 62 10.74 20.33 -28.18
CA PRO A 62 10.60 18.94 -27.77
C PRO A 62 10.57 18.83 -26.24
N ARG A 63 9.54 18.17 -25.71
CA ARG A 63 9.38 18.00 -24.26
C ARG A 63 10.44 17.03 -23.72
N LYS A 64 11.30 17.54 -22.84
CA LYS A 64 12.37 16.77 -22.21
C LYS A 64 11.89 16.13 -20.91
N TRP A 65 12.24 14.86 -20.72
CA TRP A 65 12.07 14.17 -19.43
C TRP A 65 13.17 14.61 -18.46
N VAL A 66 12.78 15.09 -17.28
CA VAL A 66 13.68 15.46 -16.19
C VAL A 66 13.50 14.48 -15.04
N THR A 67 14.60 14.03 -14.43
CA THR A 67 14.53 13.11 -13.28
C THR A 67 14.21 13.87 -12.01
N CYS A 68 13.15 13.47 -11.32
CA CYS A 68 12.63 14.12 -10.12
C CYS A 68 12.81 13.22 -8.89
N ILE A 69 12.78 11.91 -9.06
CA ILE A 69 13.22 10.94 -8.05
C ILE A 69 14.15 9.96 -8.75
N ARG A 70 15.28 9.64 -8.13
CA ARG A 70 16.27 8.69 -8.67
C ARG A 70 16.43 7.53 -7.71
N ASP A 71 16.14 6.34 -8.23
CA ASP A 71 16.48 5.04 -7.64
C ASP A 71 16.10 4.91 -6.15
N LEU A 72 14.91 5.40 -5.81
CA LEU A 72 14.34 5.23 -4.49
C LEU A 72 14.16 3.74 -4.20
N ARG A 73 14.81 3.26 -3.14
CA ARG A 73 14.69 1.87 -2.68
C ARG A 73 13.38 1.70 -1.92
N LEU A 74 12.48 0.87 -2.46
CA LEU A 74 11.20 0.51 -1.84
C LEU A 74 11.28 -0.81 -1.08
N MET A 75 12.16 -1.73 -1.50
CA MET A 75 12.42 -2.99 -0.80
C MET A 75 13.86 -2.99 -0.27
N PRO A 76 14.10 -3.15 1.05
CA PRO A 76 15.45 -3.20 1.60
C PRO A 76 16.30 -4.33 1.00
N CYS A 77 15.67 -5.48 0.75
CA CYS A 77 16.24 -6.61 0.02
C CYS A 77 15.31 -6.98 -1.14
N PRO A 78 15.73 -6.87 -2.41
CA PRO A 78 14.89 -7.19 -3.56
C PRO A 78 14.40 -8.64 -3.62
N HIS A 79 15.01 -9.56 -2.88
CA HIS A 79 14.69 -10.99 -2.90
C HIS A 79 13.73 -11.42 -1.77
N THR A 80 13.33 -10.52 -0.88
CA THR A 80 12.39 -10.81 0.21
C THR A 80 11.11 -9.98 0.05
N GLU A 81 10.07 -10.29 0.79
CA GLU A 81 8.76 -9.59 0.69
C GLU A 81 8.69 -8.27 1.51
N LEU A 82 9.71 -7.96 2.31
CA LEU A 82 9.70 -6.77 3.15
C LEU A 82 9.64 -5.49 2.30
N GLY A 83 8.67 -4.62 2.59
CA GLY A 83 8.40 -3.40 1.81
C GLY A 83 7.64 -3.63 0.50
N ALA A 84 7.36 -4.88 0.09
CA ALA A 84 6.74 -5.19 -1.19
C ALA A 84 5.28 -4.76 -1.32
N GLN A 85 4.60 -4.50 -0.19
CA GLN A 85 3.17 -4.13 -0.11
C GLN A 85 2.93 -2.87 0.72
N GLU A 86 3.99 -2.11 1.04
CA GLU A 86 3.90 -0.89 1.84
C GLU A 86 3.40 0.31 1.03
N TYR A 87 2.77 1.26 1.72
CA TYR A 87 2.42 2.55 1.14
C TYR A 87 3.61 3.52 1.23
N PHE A 88 3.85 4.22 0.14
CA PHE A 88 4.87 5.25 0.05
C PHE A 88 4.22 6.60 -0.26
N SER A 89 4.71 7.64 0.40
CA SER A 89 4.38 9.04 0.12
C SER A 89 5.67 9.77 -0.28
N LEU A 90 5.70 10.29 -1.51
CA LEU A 90 6.79 11.10 -2.03
C LEU A 90 6.36 12.56 -2.03
N ARG A 91 6.93 13.32 -1.10
CA ARG A 91 6.62 14.74 -0.93
C ARG A 91 7.52 15.62 -1.78
N ARG A 92 7.07 16.85 -2.06
CA ARG A 92 7.80 17.86 -2.83
C ARG A 92 9.24 18.07 -2.36
N SER A 93 9.50 17.99 -1.05
CA SER A 93 10.84 18.15 -0.46
C SER A 93 11.83 17.05 -0.88
N GLN A 94 11.35 15.87 -1.30
CA GLN A 94 12.19 14.77 -1.78
C GLN A 94 12.49 14.86 -3.28
N MET A 95 11.82 15.77 -4.01
CA MET A 95 11.90 15.85 -5.46
C MET A 95 13.07 16.74 -5.92
N LEU A 96 13.89 16.21 -6.83
CA LEU A 96 15.08 16.82 -7.40
C LEU A 96 14.78 17.89 -8.47
N CYS A 97 13.53 17.95 -8.92
CA CYS A 97 13.08 18.83 -9.98
C CYS A 97 11.87 19.63 -9.47
N ASP A 98 11.58 20.73 -10.14
CA ASP A 98 10.32 21.42 -9.92
C ASP A 98 9.15 20.68 -10.60
N MET A 99 8.02 20.64 -9.91
CA MET A 99 6.85 19.82 -10.21
C MET A 99 5.60 20.68 -10.42
N GLU A 100 5.83 21.92 -10.86
CA GLU A 100 4.84 22.82 -11.42
C GLU A 100 4.69 22.61 -12.92
N GLN A 101 3.49 22.90 -13.43
CA GLN A 101 3.12 22.80 -14.84
C GLN A 101 3.43 21.43 -15.46
N VAL A 102 3.24 20.36 -14.69
CA VAL A 102 3.57 18.99 -15.12
C VAL A 102 2.57 18.52 -16.17
N THR A 103 3.08 17.95 -17.24
CA THR A 103 2.29 17.46 -18.37
C THR A 103 2.31 15.95 -18.52
N ALA A 104 3.36 15.32 -18.01
CA ALA A 104 3.43 13.88 -17.87
C ALA A 104 4.39 13.49 -16.74
N LEU A 105 4.09 12.37 -16.10
CA LEU A 105 5.00 11.66 -15.20
C LEU A 105 5.32 10.29 -15.78
N ARG A 106 6.55 9.83 -15.56
CA ARG A 106 7.04 8.51 -15.92
C ARG A 106 7.63 7.84 -14.69
N PHE A 107 7.03 6.74 -14.29
CA PHE A 107 7.51 5.86 -13.23
C PHE A 107 8.32 4.74 -13.87
N ILE A 108 9.57 4.58 -13.45
CA ILE A 108 10.48 3.54 -13.92
C ILE A 108 10.70 2.62 -12.74
N LEU A 109 10.06 1.47 -12.80
CA LEU A 109 10.04 0.44 -11.77
C LEU A 109 11.12 -0.59 -12.09
N ARG A 110 11.92 -0.98 -11.10
CA ARG A 110 12.93 -2.01 -11.26
C ARG A 110 12.82 -3.06 -10.16
N GLN A 111 12.87 -4.31 -10.57
CA GLN A 111 12.88 -5.48 -9.72
C GLN A 111 13.96 -6.46 -10.22
N PRO A 112 15.17 -6.42 -9.64
CA PRO A 112 16.28 -7.27 -10.09
C PRO A 112 16.13 -8.75 -9.69
N SER A 113 15.26 -9.08 -8.74
CA SER A 113 15.03 -10.46 -8.34
C SER A 113 14.18 -11.19 -9.39
N PRO A 114 14.63 -12.34 -9.91
CA PRO A 114 13.87 -13.12 -10.88
C PRO A 114 12.66 -13.83 -10.26
N ALA A 115 12.56 -13.88 -8.93
CA ALA A 115 11.44 -14.49 -8.22
C ALA A 115 10.12 -13.72 -8.41
N TRP A 116 10.19 -12.42 -8.72
CA TRP A 116 9.03 -11.56 -8.86
C TRP A 116 8.74 -11.26 -10.33
N LEU A 117 8.02 -12.17 -10.98
CA LEU A 117 7.63 -12.03 -12.39
C LEU A 117 6.59 -10.92 -12.61
N HIS A 118 5.78 -10.65 -11.58
CA HIS A 118 4.79 -9.58 -11.55
C HIS A 118 5.17 -8.58 -10.47
N PHE A 119 5.44 -7.34 -10.89
CA PHE A 119 5.73 -6.23 -10.00
C PHE A 119 5.19 -4.94 -10.60
N GLY A 120 4.99 -3.94 -9.75
CA GLY A 120 4.30 -2.73 -10.10
C GLY A 120 4.18 -1.76 -8.93
N ILE A 121 3.30 -0.80 -9.11
CA ILE A 121 2.75 0.03 -8.04
C ILE A 121 1.23 0.04 -8.23
N GLU A 122 0.50 0.09 -7.13
CA GLU A 122 -0.96 0.12 -7.09
C GLU A 122 -1.43 1.39 -6.40
N GLU A 123 -2.72 1.69 -6.53
CA GLU A 123 -3.36 2.79 -5.80
C GLU A 123 -2.64 4.15 -5.95
N LEU A 124 -2.11 4.41 -7.16
CA LEU A 124 -1.38 5.63 -7.45
C LEU A 124 -2.29 6.86 -7.39
N GLN A 125 -1.95 7.80 -6.52
CA GLN A 125 -2.62 9.06 -6.29
C GLN A 125 -1.63 10.22 -6.40
N LEU A 126 -2.08 11.33 -7.01
CA LEU A 126 -1.28 12.53 -7.24
C LEU A 126 -2.01 13.72 -6.63
N PHE A 127 -1.34 14.40 -5.72
CA PHE A 127 -1.94 15.44 -4.88
C PHE A 127 -1.35 16.82 -5.20
N PRO A 128 -2.19 17.83 -5.47
CA PRO A 128 -1.74 19.20 -5.67
C PRO A 128 -1.38 19.90 -4.34
N PRO A 129 -0.65 21.02 -4.39
CA PRO A 129 -0.38 21.83 -3.21
C PRO A 129 -1.69 22.26 -2.53
N GLY A 130 -1.77 22.17 -1.21
CA GLY A 130 -2.96 22.55 -0.45
C GLY A 130 -4.08 21.52 -0.41
N SER A 131 -3.95 20.38 -1.13
CA SER A 131 -4.70 19.19 -0.77
C SER A 131 -4.12 18.69 0.55
N LYS A 132 -4.75 19.07 1.66
CA LYS A 132 -4.54 18.34 2.90
C LYS A 132 -4.98 16.92 2.56
N THR A 133 -4.07 15.95 2.61
CA THR A 133 -4.46 14.65 3.18
C THR A 133 -4.89 15.00 4.60
N SER A 134 -6.13 15.45 4.76
CA SER A 134 -6.69 15.56 6.09
C SER A 134 -6.52 14.17 6.69
N PRO A 135 -6.11 14.05 7.95
CA PRO A 135 -6.32 12.83 8.72
C PRO A 135 -7.83 12.60 8.89
N GLN A 136 -8.69 12.78 7.87
CA GLN A 136 -10.13 12.71 8.02
C GLN A 136 -10.68 11.28 8.07
N ASP A 137 -9.81 10.28 8.07
CA ASP A 137 -10.11 8.95 8.61
C ASP A 137 -9.43 8.70 9.96
N VAL A 138 -9.03 9.75 10.69
CA VAL A 138 -9.04 9.66 12.15
C VAL A 138 -10.44 10.10 12.57
N PRO A 139 -11.36 9.16 12.84
CA PRO A 139 -12.65 9.50 13.43
C PRO A 139 -12.42 10.43 14.63
N SER A 140 -13.31 11.42 14.82
CA SER A 140 -13.12 12.53 15.76
C SER A 140 -12.81 12.14 17.20
N TRP A 141 -13.03 10.87 17.59
CA TRP A 141 -12.58 10.31 18.86
C TRP A 141 -11.05 10.23 19.01
N LEU A 142 -10.30 10.05 17.91
CA LEU A 142 -8.83 10.00 17.92
C LEU A 142 -8.20 11.40 18.06
N SER A 143 -8.85 12.43 17.51
CA SER A 143 -8.42 13.81 17.66
C SER A 143 -8.59 14.37 19.08
N GLN A 144 -9.30 13.63 19.96
CA GLN A 144 -9.46 13.95 21.38
C GLN A 144 -8.35 13.36 22.26
N LEU A 145 -7.42 12.59 21.68
CA LEU A 145 -6.22 12.17 22.38
C LEU A 145 -5.21 13.32 22.35
N SER A 146 -5.46 14.34 23.18
CA SER A 146 -4.39 15.18 23.69
C SER A 146 -3.28 14.27 24.23
N PRO A 147 -1.98 14.59 24.08
CA PRO A 147 -0.96 13.97 24.93
C PRO A 147 -1.48 14.08 26.37
N PRO A 148 -1.43 13.02 27.19
CA PRO A 148 -1.92 13.13 28.54
C PRO A 148 -1.20 14.30 29.19
N GLU A 149 -1.92 15.39 29.45
CA GLU A 149 -1.51 16.35 30.45
C GLU A 149 -1.28 15.50 31.69
N GLN A 150 -0.03 15.49 32.15
CA GLN A 150 0.39 14.78 33.33
C GLN A 150 -0.62 15.11 34.44
N PRO A 151 -1.46 14.15 34.87
CA PRO A 151 -2.57 14.49 35.74
C PRO A 151 -1.99 14.97 37.07
N PRO A 152 -2.55 16.04 37.68
CA PRO A 152 -2.20 16.37 39.05
C PRO A 152 -2.46 15.12 39.89
N SER A 153 -1.45 14.71 40.65
CA SER A 153 -1.38 13.47 41.42
C SER A 153 -2.71 13.12 42.08
N LEU A 154 -3.46 12.21 41.46
CA LEU A 154 -4.72 11.68 41.98
C LEU A 154 -4.42 10.40 42.77
N HIS A 155 -4.30 10.56 44.09
CA HIS A 155 -4.36 9.45 45.02
C HIS A 155 -5.69 8.70 44.84
N GLY A 156 -5.63 7.40 44.57
CA GLY A 156 -6.80 6.50 44.65
C GLY A 156 -7.12 5.65 43.42
N LEU A 157 -6.29 5.61 42.38
CA LEU A 157 -6.49 4.67 41.28
C LEU A 157 -6.11 3.23 41.69
N PRO A 158 -6.88 2.21 41.28
CA PRO A 158 -6.53 0.82 41.52
C PRO A 158 -5.21 0.49 40.82
N ASP A 159 -4.36 -0.27 41.51
CA ASP A 159 -3.02 -0.62 41.07
C ASP A 159 -3.05 -1.22 39.64
N PRO A 160 -2.36 -0.58 38.67
CA PRO A 160 -2.37 -1.03 37.28
C PRO A 160 -1.86 -2.47 37.13
N GLU A 161 -0.98 -2.94 38.00
CA GLU A 161 -0.52 -4.34 37.96
C GLU A 161 -1.59 -5.31 38.45
N LYS A 162 -2.39 -4.93 39.45
CA LYS A 162 -3.56 -5.73 39.86
C LYS A 162 -4.61 -5.81 38.77
N VAL A 163 -4.94 -4.68 38.15
CA VAL A 163 -5.93 -4.66 37.06
C VAL A 163 -5.43 -5.49 35.88
N ALA A 164 -4.15 -5.37 35.53
CA ALA A 164 -3.53 -6.20 34.50
C ALA A 164 -3.57 -7.69 34.87
N ALA A 165 -3.27 -8.05 36.12
CA ALA A 165 -3.28 -9.43 36.59
C ALA A 165 -4.70 -10.04 36.55
N GLU A 166 -5.74 -9.30 36.94
CA GLU A 166 -7.13 -9.77 36.86
C GLU A 166 -7.57 -10.00 35.41
N VAL A 167 -7.20 -9.10 34.50
CA VAL A 167 -7.46 -9.26 33.06
C VAL A 167 -6.70 -10.46 32.50
N GLN A 168 -5.42 -10.61 32.83
CA GLN A 168 -4.61 -11.76 32.41
C GLN A 168 -5.19 -13.07 32.94
N GLN A 169 -5.67 -13.09 34.19
CA GLN A 169 -6.34 -14.24 34.78
C GLN A 169 -7.64 -14.57 34.04
N MET A 170 -8.42 -13.56 33.64
CA MET A 170 -9.62 -13.76 32.83
C MET A 170 -9.30 -14.38 31.46
N TRP A 171 -8.29 -13.86 30.76
CA TRP A 171 -7.81 -14.44 29.49
C TRP A 171 -7.33 -15.88 29.65
N ALA A 172 -6.63 -16.19 30.75
CA ALA A 172 -6.21 -17.55 31.07
C ALA A 172 -7.40 -18.50 31.26
N LEU A 173 -8.47 -18.06 31.94
CA LEU A 173 -9.69 -18.86 32.11
C LEU A 173 -10.40 -19.12 30.77
N THR A 174 -10.47 -18.12 29.88
CA THR A 174 -11.04 -18.29 28.54
C THR A 174 -10.28 -19.31 27.72
N GLU A 175 -8.94 -19.29 27.76
CA GLU A 175 -8.11 -20.29 27.08
C GLU A 175 -8.29 -21.69 27.67
N VAL A 176 -8.42 -21.83 28.99
CA VAL A 176 -8.72 -23.14 29.63
C VAL A 176 -10.10 -23.66 29.23
N VAL A 177 -11.13 -22.81 29.16
CA VAL A 177 -12.48 -23.20 28.70
C VAL A 177 -12.46 -23.60 27.22
N ARG A 178 -11.73 -22.85 26.38
CA ARG A 178 -11.54 -23.17 24.96
C ARG A 178 -10.85 -24.51 24.77
N ALA A 179 -9.76 -24.75 25.51
CA ALA A 179 -9.04 -26.03 25.49
C ALA A 179 -9.92 -27.18 25.98
N ARG A 180 -10.77 -26.96 26.99
CA ARG A 180 -11.76 -27.94 27.46
C ARG A 180 -12.88 -28.22 26.46
N GLN A 181 -13.37 -27.20 25.74
CA GLN A 181 -14.31 -27.38 24.63
C GLN A 181 -13.70 -28.13 23.45
N ALA A 182 -12.41 -27.91 23.16
CA ALA A 182 -11.69 -28.68 22.14
C ALA A 182 -11.48 -30.14 22.58
N ALA A 183 -11.14 -30.38 23.85
CA ALA A 183 -10.99 -31.73 24.40
C ALA A 183 -12.32 -32.50 24.52
N ALA A 184 -13.44 -31.81 24.75
CA ALA A 184 -14.79 -32.40 24.80
C ALA A 184 -15.35 -32.79 23.41
N ARG A 185 -14.70 -32.39 22.31
CA ARG A 185 -15.08 -32.72 20.93
C ARG A 185 -14.43 -34.00 20.39
N ILE A 186 -13.96 -34.90 21.27
CA ILE A 186 -13.51 -36.25 20.87
C ILE A 186 -14.69 -37.21 21.05
N GLY A 187 -15.65 -37.09 20.14
CA GLY A 187 -16.63 -38.14 19.84
C GLY A 187 -16.16 -38.83 18.56
N ARG A 188 -15.71 -40.07 18.70
CA ARG A 188 -15.24 -40.94 17.61
C ARG A 188 -16.29 -41.02 16.49
N PHE A 189 -15.89 -40.71 15.27
CA PHE A 189 -16.47 -41.34 14.09
C PHE A 189 -15.42 -42.33 13.59
N ASP A 190 -15.55 -43.60 13.98
CA ASP A 190 -15.00 -44.68 13.17
C ASP A 190 -15.76 -44.63 11.84
N VAL A 191 -15.05 -44.31 10.76
CA VAL A 191 -15.56 -44.50 9.41
C VAL A 191 -15.32 -45.97 9.11
N ASP A 192 -16.34 -46.81 9.29
CA ASP A 192 -16.28 -48.20 8.84
C ASP A 192 -15.96 -48.19 7.33
N GLY A 193 -14.80 -48.73 7.00
CA GLY A 193 -14.32 -48.86 5.64
C GLY A 193 -15.22 -49.80 4.85
N CYS A 194 -16.08 -49.25 4.00
CA CYS A 194 -16.62 -49.97 2.86
C CYS A 194 -17.15 -48.99 1.81
N TYR A 195 -16.25 -48.54 0.93
CA TYR A 195 -16.60 -48.41 -0.48
C TYR A 195 -15.44 -48.98 -1.28
N ASP A 196 -15.62 -50.21 -1.72
CA ASP A 196 -14.78 -50.88 -2.70
C ASP A 196 -14.90 -50.13 -4.03
N VAL A 197 -13.79 -49.54 -4.49
CA VAL A 197 -13.73 -48.89 -5.81
C VAL A 197 -13.51 -50.00 -6.83
N ASN A 198 -14.59 -50.60 -7.32
CA ASN A 198 -14.48 -51.54 -8.43
C ASN A 198 -14.28 -50.75 -9.74
N LEU A 199 -13.01 -50.66 -10.15
CA LEU A 199 -12.58 -50.37 -11.51
C LEU A 199 -13.16 -51.44 -12.44
N LEU A 200 -14.19 -51.10 -13.21
CA LEU A 200 -14.54 -51.84 -14.41
C LEU A 200 -14.11 -51.03 -15.63
N SER A 201 -12.92 -51.37 -16.11
CA SER A 201 -12.44 -51.08 -17.45
C SER A 201 -12.53 -52.36 -18.28
N TYR A 202 -13.57 -52.49 -19.10
CA TYR A 202 -13.67 -53.33 -20.30
C TYR A 202 -14.91 -52.76 -21.04
N GLY A 203 -14.94 -52.46 -22.33
CA GLY A 203 -14.07 -52.64 -23.49
C GLY A 203 -14.90 -52.16 -24.69
#